data_AF-A0A2V8MWV8-F1
#
_entry.id   AF-A0A2V8MWV8-F1
#
_cell.length_a   1.000
_cell.length_b   1.000
_cell.length_c   1.000
_cell.angle_alpha   90.00
_cell.angle_beta   90.00
_cell.angle_gamma   90.00
#
_symmetry.space_group_name_H-M   'P 1'
#
loop_
_entity.id
_entity.type
_entity.pdbx_description
1 polymer ?
#
loop_
_entity_poly.entity_id
_entity_poly.type
_entity_poly.pdbx_seq_one_letter_code
_entity_poly.pdbx_strand_id
1 'polypeptide(L)'
;VADDRKLALYYQMADILIHASRRGETFPNTVLEAFTLGLPAVVNATPWRDNSQIEIVDHMVDGIVANTPSDYAEAIEFLNGDRARRLDMGNRAVQKARKYNAHSITQRLGRCIVDTLIEKGRDLSDHPARLENWPTLPTLEELNTYSTEYDRRLTAAWSGHRPVKGGNLASRTYWLLKDVMEVVGYRFGRQSEWV
;
A
#
# COMPACT_ATOMS: atom_id res chain seq x y z
N VAL A 1 -11.80 -18.01 -14.19
CA VAL A 1 -11.87 -16.64 -13.64
C VAL A 1 -13.00 -16.63 -12.62
N ALA A 2 -12.76 -16.21 -11.39
CA ALA A 2 -13.82 -16.08 -10.39
C ALA A 2 -14.83 -15.02 -10.86
N ASP A 3 -16.10 -15.16 -10.48
CA ASP A 3 -17.13 -14.19 -10.82
C ASP A 3 -17.06 -13.03 -9.81
N ASP A 4 -16.48 -11.89 -10.23
CA ASP A 4 -16.30 -10.70 -9.38
C ASP A 4 -17.60 -10.24 -8.73
N ARG A 5 -18.76 -10.46 -9.39
CA ARG A 5 -20.07 -10.14 -8.80
C ARG A 5 -20.39 -11.02 -7.61
N LYS A 6 -20.09 -12.32 -7.70
CA LYS A 6 -20.27 -13.23 -6.56
C LYS A 6 -19.32 -12.88 -5.42
N LEU A 7 -18.07 -12.52 -5.73
CA LEU A 7 -17.12 -12.07 -4.72
C LEU A 7 -17.61 -10.79 -4.01
N ALA A 8 -18.10 -9.81 -4.77
CA ALA A 8 -18.68 -8.59 -4.20
C ALA A 8 -19.88 -8.89 -3.30
N LEU A 9 -20.74 -9.86 -3.66
CA LEU A 9 -21.85 -10.29 -2.80
C LEU A 9 -21.36 -10.87 -1.47
N TYR A 10 -20.28 -11.67 -1.46
CA TYR A 10 -19.72 -12.18 -0.20
C TYR A 10 -19.22 -11.07 0.71
N TYR A 11 -18.52 -10.07 0.16
CA TYR A 11 -18.10 -8.91 0.93
C TYR A 11 -19.29 -8.09 1.43
N GLN A 12 -20.31 -7.85 0.60
CA GLN A 12 -21.49 -7.07 1.01
C GLN A 12 -22.34 -7.76 2.09
N MET A 13 -22.23 -9.08 2.25
CA MET A 13 -22.86 -9.81 3.35
C MET A 13 -22.11 -9.68 4.68
N ALA A 14 -20.86 -9.21 4.67
CA ALA A 14 -20.06 -9.03 5.87
C ALA A 14 -20.11 -7.58 6.36
N ASP A 15 -19.97 -7.40 7.68
CA ASP A 15 -19.81 -6.09 8.31
C ASP A 15 -18.34 -5.65 8.41
N ILE A 16 -17.42 -6.62 8.47
CA ILE A 16 -16.00 -6.44 8.77
C ILE A 16 -15.23 -7.53 8.01
N LEU A 17 -14.10 -7.17 7.39
CA LEU A 17 -13.15 -8.16 6.90
C LEU A 17 -12.18 -8.56 8.02
N ILE A 18 -12.03 -9.85 8.28
CA ILE A 18 -10.97 -10.38 9.15
C ILE A 18 -9.89 -10.99 8.26
N HIS A 19 -8.68 -10.43 8.28
CA HIS A 19 -7.56 -10.90 7.47
C HIS A 19 -6.39 -11.31 8.38
N ALA A 20 -6.41 -12.58 8.80
CA ALA A 20 -5.45 -13.16 9.74
C ALA A 20 -4.34 -13.98 9.04
N SER A 21 -3.76 -13.47 7.95
CA SER A 21 -2.67 -14.16 7.25
C SER A 21 -1.43 -14.26 8.16
N ARG A 22 -1.01 -15.49 8.49
CA ARG A 22 0.19 -15.74 9.32
C ARG A 22 1.50 -15.48 8.58
N ARG A 23 1.47 -15.58 7.24
CA ARG A 23 2.66 -15.38 6.39
C ARG A 23 2.80 -13.93 5.93
N GLY A 24 1.77 -13.12 6.14
CA GLY A 24 1.72 -11.76 5.64
C GLY A 24 1.33 -11.73 4.16
N GLU A 25 1.25 -10.54 3.62
CA GLU A 25 0.93 -10.24 2.23
C GLU A 25 1.94 -9.23 1.68
N THR A 26 2.40 -9.43 0.45
CA THR A 26 3.21 -8.42 -0.26
C THR A 26 2.37 -7.25 -0.73
N PHE A 27 1.10 -7.51 -1.08
CA PHE A 27 0.10 -6.48 -1.36
C PHE A 27 -1.28 -7.06 -1.04
N PRO A 28 -2.04 -6.49 -0.08
CA PRO A 28 -3.19 -7.16 0.51
C PRO A 28 -4.44 -6.85 -0.32
N ASN A 29 -4.56 -7.47 -1.50
CA ASN A 29 -5.67 -7.23 -2.43
C ASN A 29 -7.04 -7.42 -1.78
N THR A 30 -7.20 -8.47 -0.97
CA THR A 30 -8.47 -8.74 -0.29
C THR A 30 -8.89 -7.61 0.66
N VAL A 31 -7.91 -6.93 1.28
CA VAL A 31 -8.18 -5.75 2.13
C VAL A 31 -8.66 -4.58 1.28
N LEU A 32 -8.01 -4.33 0.13
CA LEU A 32 -8.42 -3.26 -0.78
C LEU A 32 -9.78 -3.53 -1.45
N GLU A 33 -10.10 -4.79 -1.74
CA GLU A 33 -11.42 -5.21 -2.21
C GLU A 33 -12.50 -4.91 -1.17
N ALA A 34 -12.29 -5.30 0.09
CA ALA A 34 -13.19 -4.98 1.19
C ALA A 34 -13.33 -3.47 1.39
N PHE A 35 -12.22 -2.72 1.35
CA PHE A 35 -12.23 -1.27 1.45
C PHE A 35 -13.05 -0.62 0.33
N THR A 36 -12.95 -1.13 -0.90
CA THR A 36 -13.73 -0.64 -2.05
C THR A 36 -15.24 -0.80 -1.83
N LEU A 37 -15.63 -1.81 -1.05
CA LEU A 37 -17.02 -2.09 -0.69
C LEU A 37 -17.44 -1.46 0.65
N GLY A 38 -16.59 -0.66 1.28
CA GLY A 38 -16.90 0.05 2.51
C GLY A 38 -16.83 -0.79 3.78
N LEU A 39 -16.09 -1.91 3.75
CA LEU A 39 -15.85 -2.70 4.95
C LEU A 39 -14.54 -2.26 5.62
N PRO A 40 -14.55 -1.94 6.92
CA PRO A 40 -13.31 -1.88 7.68
C PRO A 40 -12.68 -3.27 7.77
N ALA A 41 -11.36 -3.32 7.93
CA ALA A 41 -10.61 -4.57 8.05
C ALA A 41 -9.91 -4.68 9.41
N VAL A 42 -9.89 -5.89 9.99
CA VAL A 42 -8.99 -6.26 11.09
C VAL A 42 -7.87 -7.09 10.50
N VAL A 43 -6.63 -6.62 10.62
CA VAL A 43 -5.45 -7.23 9.99
C VAL A 43 -4.38 -7.57 11.02
N ASN A 44 -3.53 -8.53 10.66
CA ASN A 44 -2.41 -8.90 11.51
C ASN A 44 -1.37 -7.78 11.49
N ALA A 45 -0.82 -7.47 12.66
CA ALA A 45 0.45 -6.77 12.73
C ALA A 45 1.60 -7.66 12.23
N THR A 46 1.43 -8.99 12.17
CA THR A 46 2.50 -9.96 11.85
C THR A 46 2.30 -10.67 10.51
N PRO A 47 3.35 -11.25 9.90
CA PRO A 47 4.75 -11.33 10.33
C PRO A 47 5.58 -10.09 9.97
N TRP A 48 6.86 -10.06 10.38
CA TRP A 48 7.78 -8.93 10.19
C TRP A 48 8.19 -8.66 8.74
N ARG A 49 8.15 -9.71 7.93
CA ARG A 49 8.42 -9.68 6.49
C ARG A 49 7.08 -9.82 5.78
N ASP A 50 6.96 -9.15 4.63
CA ASP A 50 5.76 -9.20 3.80
C ASP A 50 4.50 -8.75 4.58
N ASN A 51 4.56 -7.58 5.20
CA ASN A 51 3.49 -7.08 6.08
C ASN A 51 2.75 -5.88 5.49
N SER A 52 2.48 -5.89 4.19
CA SER A 52 1.86 -4.73 3.52
C SER A 52 0.48 -4.36 4.08
N GLN A 53 -0.19 -5.26 4.79
CA GLN A 53 -1.42 -4.99 5.54
C GLN A 53 -1.32 -3.80 6.50
N ILE A 54 -0.18 -3.56 7.16
CA ILE A 54 0.01 -2.36 8.02
C ILE A 54 0.29 -1.07 7.22
N GLU A 55 0.65 -1.22 5.95
CA GLU A 55 0.82 -0.12 4.99
C GLU A 55 -0.56 0.34 4.51
N ILE A 56 -1.45 -0.63 4.29
CA ILE A 56 -2.79 -0.40 3.74
C ILE A 56 -3.80 -0.06 4.83
N VAL A 57 -3.68 -0.56 6.06
CA VAL A 57 -4.64 -0.28 7.14
C VAL A 57 -4.08 0.76 8.10
N ASP A 58 -4.80 1.89 8.24
CA ASP A 58 -4.56 2.89 9.26
C ASP A 58 -5.35 2.50 10.52
N HIS A 59 -4.63 2.01 11.53
CA HIS A 59 -5.20 1.56 12.79
C HIS A 59 -6.12 2.61 13.42
N MET A 60 -7.35 2.22 13.76
CA MET A 60 -8.42 3.04 14.33
C MET A 60 -8.94 4.16 13.41
N VAL A 61 -8.62 4.09 12.11
CA VAL A 61 -9.11 5.04 11.10
C VAL A 61 -9.95 4.33 10.05
N ASP A 62 -9.37 3.41 9.28
CA ASP A 62 -10.05 2.66 8.21
C ASP A 62 -10.14 1.15 8.51
N GLY A 63 -9.45 0.72 9.58
CA GLY A 63 -9.46 -0.63 10.09
C GLY A 63 -8.70 -0.72 11.40
N ILE A 64 -8.42 -1.94 11.86
CA ILE A 64 -7.70 -2.20 13.11
C ILE A 64 -6.56 -3.16 12.82
N VAL A 65 -5.34 -2.72 13.14
CA VAL A 65 -4.16 -3.59 13.21
C VAL A 65 -4.13 -4.28 14.57
N ALA A 66 -4.17 -5.60 14.60
CA ALA A 66 -4.19 -6.44 15.81
C ALA A 66 -2.97 -7.37 15.84
N ASN A 67 -2.39 -7.59 17.02
CA ASN A 67 -1.12 -8.32 17.15
C ASN A 67 -1.26 -9.69 17.85
N THR A 68 -2.32 -9.88 18.64
CA THR A 68 -2.61 -11.15 19.33
C THR A 68 -4.03 -11.64 19.04
N PRO A 69 -4.35 -12.93 19.26
CA PRO A 69 -5.72 -13.42 19.18
C PRO A 69 -6.70 -12.66 20.09
N SER A 70 -6.24 -12.20 21.27
CA SER A 70 -7.05 -11.36 22.17
C SER A 70 -7.32 -10.00 21.55
N ASP A 71 -6.31 -9.35 20.97
CA ASP A 71 -6.48 -8.06 20.27
C ASP A 71 -7.48 -8.20 19.11
N TYR A 72 -7.48 -9.34 18.41
CA TYR A 72 -8.46 -9.63 17.36
C TYR A 72 -9.87 -9.72 17.93
N ALA A 73 -10.06 -10.46 19.02
CA ALA A 73 -11.36 -10.59 19.66
C ALA A 73 -11.88 -9.22 20.12
N GLU A 74 -11.03 -8.42 20.76
CA GLU A 74 -11.34 -7.05 21.19
C GLU A 74 -11.65 -6.13 20.00
N ALA A 75 -10.88 -6.20 18.92
CA ALA A 75 -11.12 -5.42 17.70
C ALA A 75 -12.47 -5.77 17.05
N ILE A 76 -12.80 -7.07 16.98
CA ILE A 76 -14.07 -7.55 16.44
C ILE A 76 -15.23 -7.09 17.33
N GLU A 77 -15.13 -7.25 18.64
CA GLU A 77 -16.14 -6.79 19.59
C GLU A 77 -16.35 -5.27 19.49
N PHE A 78 -15.25 -4.52 19.46
CA PHE A 78 -15.24 -3.07 19.33
C PHE A 78 -15.99 -2.61 18.08
N LEU A 79 -15.70 -3.21 16.93
CA LEU A 79 -16.39 -2.88 15.68
C LEU A 79 -17.83 -3.39 15.67
N ASN A 80 -18.11 -4.59 16.20
CA ASN A 80 -19.45 -5.17 16.23
C ASN A 80 -20.42 -4.34 17.09
N GLY A 81 -19.94 -3.80 18.21
CA GLY A 81 -20.72 -3.01 19.17
C GLY A 81 -21.14 -1.61 18.68
N ASP A 82 -20.60 -1.11 17.57
CA ASP A 82 -20.92 0.24 17.06
C ASP A 82 -21.01 0.28 15.53
N ARG A 83 -22.25 0.24 15.03
CA ARG A 83 -22.53 0.33 13.59
C ARG A 83 -22.08 1.66 13.00
N ALA A 84 -22.27 2.78 13.70
CA ALA A 84 -21.92 4.10 13.18
C ALA A 84 -20.42 4.20 12.95
N ARG A 85 -19.63 3.67 13.89
CA ARG A 85 -18.18 3.55 13.75
C ARG A 85 -17.77 2.69 12.56
N ARG A 86 -18.37 1.52 12.36
CA ARG A 86 -18.07 0.68 11.19
C ARG A 86 -18.30 1.41 9.88
N LEU A 87 -19.41 2.14 9.78
CA LEU A 87 -19.74 2.91 8.58
C LEU A 87 -18.75 4.08 8.36
N ASP A 88 -18.35 4.79 9.42
CA ASP A 88 -17.35 5.85 9.31
C ASP A 88 -15.99 5.30 8.86
N MET A 89 -15.51 4.22 9.49
CA MET A 89 -14.24 3.58 9.11
C MET A 89 -14.32 3.02 7.68
N GLY A 90 -15.43 2.40 7.31
CA GLY A 90 -15.71 1.92 5.96
C GLY A 90 -15.70 3.03 4.91
N ASN A 91 -16.27 4.20 5.21
CA ASN A 91 -16.22 5.36 4.32
C ASN A 91 -14.78 5.85 4.11
N ARG A 92 -13.96 5.88 5.16
CA ARG A 92 -12.53 6.23 5.06
C ARG A 92 -11.75 5.18 4.27
N ALA A 93 -12.07 3.91 4.47
CA ALA A 93 -11.53 2.79 3.71
C ALA A 93 -11.79 2.94 2.20
N VAL A 94 -13.01 3.30 1.80
CA VAL A 94 -13.36 3.60 0.39
C VAL A 94 -12.49 4.73 -0.17
N GLN A 95 -12.31 5.82 0.59
CA GLN A 95 -11.46 6.93 0.12
C GLN A 95 -10.01 6.49 -0.06
N LYS A 96 -9.51 5.60 0.80
CA LYS A 96 -8.16 5.07 0.69
C LYS A 96 -7.98 4.12 -0.48
N ALA A 97 -8.92 3.19 -0.70
CA ALA A 97 -8.87 2.23 -1.80
C ALA A 97 -8.73 2.90 -3.18
N ARG A 98 -9.34 4.09 -3.35
CA ARG A 98 -9.22 4.88 -4.60
C ARG A 98 -7.78 5.22 -4.97
N LYS A 99 -6.87 5.33 -3.99
CA LYS A 99 -5.43 5.58 -4.23
C LYS A 99 -4.72 4.41 -4.91
N TYR A 100 -5.30 3.21 -4.82
CA TYR A 100 -4.74 1.97 -5.36
C TYR A 100 -5.45 1.51 -6.64
N ASN A 101 -6.12 2.41 -7.33
CA ASN A 101 -6.80 2.11 -8.58
C ASN A 101 -5.80 1.59 -9.64
N ALA A 102 -6.10 0.41 -10.19
CA ALA A 102 -5.22 -0.27 -11.15
C ALA A 102 -4.92 0.58 -12.39
N HIS A 103 -5.90 1.33 -12.91
CA HIS A 103 -5.70 2.19 -14.08
C HIS A 103 -4.64 3.27 -13.81
N SER A 104 -4.74 3.95 -12.66
CA SER A 104 -3.75 4.96 -12.25
C SER A 104 -2.36 4.34 -12.05
N ILE A 105 -2.27 3.17 -11.41
CA ILE A 105 -0.99 2.45 -11.22
C ILE A 105 -0.39 2.04 -12.58
N THR A 106 -1.20 1.55 -13.51
CA THR A 106 -0.75 1.18 -14.87
C THR A 106 -0.27 2.40 -15.64
N GLN A 107 -0.96 3.54 -15.55
CA GLN A 107 -0.50 4.79 -16.16
C GLN A 107 0.86 5.23 -15.58
N ARG A 108 1.06 5.13 -14.25
CA ARG A 108 2.36 5.42 -13.62
C ARG A 108 3.46 4.52 -14.15
N LEU A 109 3.22 3.21 -14.23
CA LEU A 109 4.19 2.26 -14.78
C LEU A 109 4.50 2.58 -16.25
N GLY A 110 3.47 2.84 -17.06
CA GLY A 110 3.63 3.22 -18.46
C GLY A 110 4.45 4.50 -18.62
N ARG A 111 4.23 5.49 -17.76
CA ARG A 111 5.03 6.72 -17.72
C ARG A 111 6.51 6.44 -17.45
N CYS A 112 6.81 5.57 -16.49
CA CYS A 112 8.20 5.17 -16.18
C CYS A 112 8.91 4.56 -17.39
N ILE A 113 8.22 3.65 -18.08
CA ILE A 113 8.77 2.96 -19.25
C ILE A 113 9.05 3.96 -20.36
N VAL A 114 8.11 4.87 -20.63
CA VAL A 114 8.26 5.90 -21.67
C VAL A 114 9.41 6.84 -21.36
N ASP A 115 9.47 7.38 -20.13
CA ASP A 115 10.56 8.27 -19.72
C ASP A 115 11.93 7.55 -19.87
N THR A 116 12.03 6.29 -19.41
CA THR A 116 13.24 5.46 -19.57
C THR A 116 13.66 5.25 -21.04
N LEU A 117 12.69 5.09 -21.95
CA LEU A 117 12.98 4.89 -23.38
C LEU A 117 13.43 6.20 -24.04
N ILE A 118 12.83 7.33 -23.68
CA ILE A 118 13.24 8.66 -24.14
C ILE A 118 14.69 8.94 -23.73
N GLU A 119 15.05 8.66 -22.47
CA GLU A 119 16.42 8.78 -21.99
C GLU A 119 17.42 7.92 -22.77
N LYS A 120 16.98 6.76 -23.26
CA LYS A 120 17.78 5.88 -24.13
C LYS A 120 17.83 6.34 -25.59
N GLY A 121 17.36 7.54 -25.88
CA GLY A 121 17.39 8.16 -27.21
C GLY A 121 16.27 7.69 -28.15
N ARG A 122 15.18 7.12 -27.61
CA ARG A 122 14.00 6.77 -28.42
C ARG A 122 13.11 7.99 -28.55
N ASP A 123 12.67 8.27 -29.76
CA ASP A 123 11.66 9.30 -29.97
C ASP A 123 10.26 8.76 -29.61
N LEU A 124 9.75 9.23 -28.48
CA LEU A 124 8.40 8.97 -27.96
C LEU A 124 7.78 10.28 -27.45
N SER A 125 8.19 11.40 -28.04
CA SER A 125 7.73 12.74 -27.66
C SER A 125 6.20 12.87 -27.77
N ASP A 126 5.60 12.22 -28.76
CA ASP A 126 4.16 12.19 -29.02
C ASP A 126 3.39 11.09 -28.26
N HIS A 127 4.04 10.34 -27.36
CA HIS A 127 3.37 9.24 -26.66
C HIS A 127 2.33 9.77 -25.64
N PRO A 128 1.14 9.16 -25.49
CA PRO A 128 0.08 9.60 -24.57
C PRO A 128 0.55 9.85 -23.14
N ALA A 129 1.47 9.03 -22.64
CA ALA A 129 2.08 9.23 -21.31
C ALA A 129 2.68 10.63 -21.09
N ARG A 130 3.18 11.31 -22.13
CA ARG A 130 3.71 12.67 -22.09
C ARG A 130 2.64 13.73 -22.32
N LEU A 131 1.68 13.44 -23.20
CA LEU A 131 0.64 14.39 -23.62
C LEU A 131 -0.52 14.50 -22.62
N GLU A 132 -0.87 13.39 -21.98
CA GLU A 132 -2.03 13.28 -21.08
C GLU A 132 -1.65 13.47 -19.60
N ASN A 133 -0.41 13.90 -19.31
CA ASN A 133 0.10 14.10 -17.95
C ASN A 133 -0.16 12.90 -17.03
N TRP A 134 0.16 11.69 -17.49
CA TRP A 134 0.07 10.50 -16.65
C TRP A 134 0.88 10.70 -15.35
N PRO A 135 0.41 10.14 -14.22
CA PRO A 135 1.03 10.43 -12.93
C PRO A 135 2.48 9.92 -12.90
N THR A 136 3.36 10.66 -12.24
CA THR A 136 4.78 10.34 -12.16
C THR A 136 5.09 9.31 -11.07
N LEU A 137 6.34 8.83 -11.04
CA LEU A 137 6.87 8.12 -9.88
C LEU A 137 6.82 9.01 -8.63
N PRO A 138 6.75 8.41 -7.42
CA PRO A 138 6.93 9.15 -6.19
C PRO A 138 8.28 9.87 -6.20
N THR A 139 8.35 11.03 -5.56
CA THR A 139 9.60 11.74 -5.27
C THR A 139 10.37 11.06 -4.14
N LEU A 140 11.67 11.35 -4.01
CA LEU A 140 12.48 10.84 -2.89
C LEU A 140 11.94 11.32 -1.54
N GLU A 141 11.39 12.54 -1.49
CA GLU A 141 10.73 13.08 -0.30
C GLU A 141 9.51 12.25 0.08
N GLU A 142 8.63 11.95 -0.88
CA GLU A 142 7.46 11.10 -0.64
C GLU A 142 7.84 9.70 -0.16
N LEU A 143 8.93 9.13 -0.69
CA LEU A 143 9.45 7.84 -0.21
C LEU A 143 10.01 7.92 1.22
N ASN A 144 10.73 8.99 1.56
CA ASN A 144 11.25 9.21 2.92
C ASN A 144 10.11 9.36 3.93
N THR A 145 9.08 10.15 3.58
CA THR A 145 7.87 10.32 4.39
C THR A 145 7.16 8.98 4.58
N TYR A 146 7.00 8.21 3.50
CA TYR A 146 6.40 6.88 3.57
C TYR A 146 7.18 5.94 4.49
N SER A 147 8.51 5.87 4.36
CA SER A 147 9.35 5.00 5.19
C SER A 147 9.28 5.36 6.67
N THR A 148 9.26 6.67 6.98
CA THR A 148 9.17 7.15 8.36
C THR A 148 7.80 6.83 8.96
N GLU A 149 6.74 7.03 8.19
CA GLU A 149 5.38 6.69 8.61
C GLU A 149 5.20 5.18 8.80
N TYR A 150 5.79 4.36 7.92
CA TYR A 150 5.80 2.91 8.09
C TYR A 150 6.44 2.51 9.42
N ASP A 151 7.63 3.02 9.72
CA ASP A 151 8.34 2.68 10.96
C ASP A 151 7.57 3.14 12.21
N ARG A 152 6.86 4.27 12.11
CA ARG A 152 5.96 4.74 13.17
C ARG A 152 4.81 3.77 13.39
N ARG A 153 4.10 3.37 12.32
CA ARG A 153 2.99 2.40 12.38
C ARG A 153 3.44 1.06 12.92
N LEU A 154 4.61 0.62 12.45
CA LEU A 154 5.22 -0.60 12.93
C LEU A 154 5.39 -0.47 14.45
N THR A 155 6.14 0.52 14.92
CA THR A 155 6.39 0.73 16.37
C THR A 155 5.11 0.82 17.21
N ALA A 156 4.07 1.49 16.69
CA ALA A 156 2.78 1.62 17.36
C ALA A 156 2.04 0.28 17.53
N ALA A 157 2.08 -0.59 16.52
CA ALA A 157 1.41 -1.89 16.56
C ALA A 157 2.01 -2.88 17.58
N TRP A 158 3.23 -2.64 18.08
CA TRP A 158 3.91 -3.51 19.06
C TRP A 158 4.21 -2.84 20.40
N SER A 159 3.50 -1.77 20.77
CA SER A 159 3.64 -1.12 22.09
C SER A 159 5.11 -0.84 22.46
N GLY A 160 5.91 -0.38 21.50
CA GLY A 160 7.33 -0.05 21.70
C GLY A 160 8.30 -1.23 21.76
N HIS A 161 7.84 -2.48 21.68
CA HIS A 161 8.71 -3.66 21.63
C HIS A 161 9.11 -3.95 20.18
N ARG A 162 10.24 -3.37 19.73
CA ARG A 162 10.85 -3.80 18.47
C ARG A 162 11.34 -5.25 18.61
N PRO A 163 10.95 -6.17 17.72
CA PRO A 163 11.52 -7.50 17.72
C PRO A 163 12.99 -7.44 17.32
N VAL A 164 13.82 -8.20 18.02
CA VAL A 164 15.23 -8.33 17.67
C VAL A 164 15.37 -9.46 16.65
N LYS A 165 15.17 -9.16 15.35
CA LYS A 165 15.89 -9.71 14.17
C LYS A 165 15.10 -9.59 12.86
N GLY A 166 15.77 -9.03 11.85
CA GLY A 166 15.37 -9.03 10.45
C GLY A 166 15.00 -7.63 9.97
N GLY A 167 15.89 -7.00 9.18
CA GLY A 167 15.71 -5.64 8.67
C GLY A 167 14.30 -5.40 8.11
N ASN A 168 13.72 -4.27 8.48
CA ASN A 168 12.38 -3.84 8.07
C ASN A 168 12.25 -3.83 6.54
N LEU A 169 11.12 -4.34 6.04
CA LEU A 169 10.78 -4.30 4.61
C LEU A 169 10.72 -2.85 4.13
N ALA A 170 10.31 -1.90 4.96
CA ALA A 170 10.40 -0.47 4.64
C ALA A 170 11.81 -0.04 4.27
N SER A 171 12.86 -0.45 4.99
CA SER A 171 14.23 -0.18 4.52
C SER A 171 14.50 -0.86 3.18
N ARG A 172 14.04 -2.08 2.93
CA ARG A 172 14.30 -2.76 1.65
C ARG A 172 13.53 -2.19 0.47
N THR A 173 12.25 -1.87 0.63
CA THR A 173 11.42 -1.21 -0.39
C THR A 173 11.91 0.23 -0.58
N TYR A 174 12.29 0.92 0.50
CA TYR A 174 12.96 2.22 0.43
C TYR A 174 14.28 2.11 -0.30
N TRP A 175 15.17 1.16 0.03
CA TRP A 175 16.44 0.95 -0.67
C TRP A 175 16.24 0.48 -2.10
N LEU A 176 15.24 -0.35 -2.40
CA LEU A 176 14.92 -0.76 -3.77
C LEU A 176 14.36 0.40 -4.58
N LEU A 177 13.43 1.18 -4.02
CA LEU A 177 12.85 2.34 -4.69
C LEU A 177 13.86 3.49 -4.76
N LYS A 178 14.72 3.66 -3.76
CA LYS A 178 15.86 4.58 -3.76
C LYS A 178 16.90 4.12 -4.76
N ASP A 179 17.25 2.83 -4.84
CA ASP A 179 18.15 2.28 -5.86
C ASP A 179 17.52 2.43 -7.24
N VAL A 180 16.21 2.25 -7.39
CA VAL A 180 15.51 2.55 -8.66
C VAL A 180 15.60 4.05 -8.91
N MET A 181 15.29 4.92 -7.96
CA MET A 181 15.33 6.38 -8.10
C MET A 181 16.73 6.95 -8.21
N GLU A 182 17.77 6.27 -7.73
CA GLU A 182 19.18 6.62 -7.83
C GLU A 182 19.74 5.99 -9.10
N VAL A 183 19.41 4.79 -9.51
CA VAL A 183 19.83 4.26 -10.82
C VAL A 183 19.16 5.03 -11.96
N VAL A 184 17.89 5.38 -11.79
CA VAL A 184 17.14 6.30 -12.65
C VAL A 184 17.79 7.67 -12.44
N GLY A 185 17.66 8.34 -11.28
CA GLY A 185 18.14 9.70 -10.95
C GLY A 185 19.64 10.01 -11.13
N TYR A 186 20.55 9.14 -10.71
CA TYR A 186 22.01 9.25 -10.90
C TYR A 186 22.40 9.15 -12.37
N ARG A 187 21.59 8.51 -13.23
CA ARG A 187 21.73 8.58 -14.69
C ARG A 187 21.19 9.87 -15.29
N PHE A 188 20.32 10.62 -14.61
CA PHE A 188 19.92 11.99 -15.04
C PHE A 188 20.91 13.08 -14.62
N GLY A 189 21.88 12.79 -13.74
CA GLY A 189 22.84 13.76 -13.21
C GLY A 189 24.21 13.80 -13.90
N ARG A 190 24.53 12.84 -14.77
CA ARG A 190 25.76 12.85 -15.59
C ARG A 190 25.42 12.88 -17.09
N GLN A 191 25.04 14.05 -17.57
CA GLN A 191 25.46 14.47 -18.91
C GLN A 191 26.81 15.18 -18.77
N SER A 192 27.90 14.43 -18.90
CA SER A 192 29.18 14.88 -19.50
C SER A 192 30.27 13.85 -19.21
N GLU A 193 31.05 13.56 -20.25
CA GLU A 193 32.31 12.80 -20.24
C GLU A 193 32.18 11.28 -20.24
N TRP A 194 31.96 10.71 -21.43
CA TRP A 194 32.80 9.64 -21.99
C TRP A 194 32.78 9.76 -23.53
N VAL A 195 33.77 10.51 -24.05
CA VAL A 195 34.54 10.11 -25.24
C VAL A 195 35.73 9.33 -24.71
#